data_AF-X7Z4F7-F1
#
_entry.id   AF-X7Z4F7-F1
#
_cell.length_a   1.000
_cell.length_b   1.000
_cell.length_c   1.000
_cell.angle_alpha   90.00
_cell.angle_beta   90.00
_cell.angle_gamma   90.00
#
_symmetry.space_group_name_H-M   'P 1'
#
loop_
_entity.id
_entity.type
_entity.pdbx_description
1 polymer ?
#
loop_
_entity_poly.entity_id
_entity_poly.type
_entity_poly.pdbx_seq_one_letter_code
_entity_poly.pdbx_strand_id
1 'polypeptide(L)'
;MIGAALGRRLSAKFHLPRPGTLLTVGLVVGFCWAFLFNAILGARLGLFYYGRVIPGLALWEGTKHQYPIYDSLAMGVQMMVFTYFLGRTDSEGRNMIDAWADKKSTSRLQSSVLSVVAVVVIGNLLYGAVFAPHLVTKLAGWVTAGPTAQLFPGVSNQPQ
;
A
#
# COMPACT_ATOMS: atom_id res chain seq x y z
N MET A 1 -11.28 -2.63 -4.20
CA MET A 1 -12.26 -3.59 -4.78
C MET A 1 -11.69 -4.40 -5.96
N ILE A 2 -10.78 -3.85 -6.79
CA ILE A 2 -10.22 -4.57 -7.96
C ILE A 2 -9.34 -5.77 -7.56
N GLY A 3 -8.40 -5.61 -6.62
CA GLY A 3 -7.53 -6.71 -6.17
C GLY A 3 -8.30 -7.90 -5.59
N ALA A 4 -9.30 -7.64 -4.76
CA ALA A 4 -10.16 -8.68 -4.20
C ALA A 4 -11.00 -9.39 -5.27
N ALA A 5 -11.60 -8.64 -6.20
CA ALA A 5 -12.34 -9.24 -7.31
C ALA A 5 -11.45 -10.10 -8.21
N LEU A 6 -10.25 -9.61 -8.55
CA LEU A 6 -9.28 -10.32 -9.36
C LEU A 6 -8.77 -11.57 -8.66
N GLY A 7 -8.40 -11.48 -7.38
CA GLY A 7 -7.92 -12.63 -6.61
C GLY A 7 -8.97 -13.71 -6.43
N ARG A 8 -10.24 -13.34 -6.19
CA ARG A 8 -11.36 -14.30 -6.18
C ARG A 8 -11.55 -14.96 -7.54
N ARG A 9 -11.49 -14.19 -8.63
CA ARG A 9 -11.64 -14.71 -10.00
C ARG A 9 -10.52 -15.68 -10.38
N LEU A 10 -9.27 -15.35 -10.05
CA LEU A 10 -8.11 -16.20 -10.32
C LEU A 10 -8.14 -17.49 -9.49
N SER A 11 -8.47 -17.40 -8.20
CA SER A 11 -8.63 -18.57 -7.33
C SER A 11 -9.74 -19.49 -7.85
N ALA A 12 -10.89 -18.94 -8.26
CA ALA A 12 -11.99 -19.73 -8.82
C ALA A 12 -11.64 -20.37 -10.17
N LYS A 13 -10.95 -19.64 -11.05
CA LYS A 13 -10.60 -20.12 -12.40
C LYS A 13 -9.51 -21.19 -12.39
N PHE A 14 -8.52 -21.05 -11.50
CA PHE A 14 -7.32 -21.90 -11.48
C PHE A 14 -7.25 -22.82 -10.27
N HIS A 15 -8.31 -22.92 -9.47
CA HIS A 15 -8.38 -23.73 -8.23
C HIS A 15 -7.24 -23.44 -7.24
N LEU A 16 -6.73 -22.21 -7.22
CA LEU A 16 -5.61 -21.81 -6.35
C LEU A 16 -6.06 -21.58 -4.90
N PRO A 17 -5.18 -21.80 -3.91
CA PRO A 17 -5.48 -21.57 -2.50
C PRO A 17 -5.83 -20.10 -2.26
N ARG A 18 -7.10 -19.85 -1.90
CA ARG A 18 -7.69 -18.51 -1.83
C ARG A 18 -6.94 -17.52 -0.93
N PRO A 19 -6.46 -17.88 0.28
CA PRO A 19 -5.67 -16.97 1.11
C PRO A 19 -4.41 -16.48 0.39
N GLY A 20 -3.60 -17.40 -0.12
CA GLY A 20 -2.34 -17.08 -0.82
C GLY A 20 -2.59 -16.26 -2.09
N THR A 21 -3.59 -16.66 -2.90
CA THR A 21 -3.92 -15.92 -4.14
C THR A 21 -4.35 -14.48 -3.86
N LEU A 22 -5.19 -14.25 -2.84
CA LEU A 22 -5.61 -12.90 -2.47
C LEU A 22 -4.44 -12.03 -2.02
N LEU A 23 -3.56 -12.59 -1.18
CA LEU A 23 -2.36 -11.88 -0.72
C LEU A 23 -1.45 -11.52 -1.89
N THR A 24 -1.09 -12.50 -2.72
CA THR A 24 -0.21 -12.29 -3.89
C THR A 24 -0.80 -11.28 -4.87
N VAL A 25 -2.09 -11.40 -5.19
CA VAL A 25 -2.75 -10.46 -6.12
C VAL A 25 -2.81 -9.06 -5.54
N GLY A 26 -3.13 -8.91 -4.26
CA GLY A 26 -3.14 -7.60 -3.61
C GLY A 26 -1.76 -6.95 -3.60
N LEU A 27 -0.70 -7.74 -3.33
CA LEU A 27 0.69 -7.28 -3.37
C LEU A 27 1.09 -6.80 -4.77
N VAL A 28 0.90 -7.64 -5.78
CA VAL A 28 1.29 -7.32 -7.16
C VAL A 28 0.50 -6.13 -7.70
N VAL A 29 -0.83 -6.12 -7.52
CA VAL A 29 -1.66 -5.01 -8.00
C VAL A 29 -1.31 -3.71 -7.30
N GLY A 30 -1.13 -3.72 -5.97
CA GLY A 30 -0.76 -2.53 -5.22
C GLY A 30 0.62 -2.00 -5.60
N PHE A 31 1.60 -2.89 -5.74
CA PHE A 31 2.95 -2.55 -6.18
C PHE A 31 2.93 -1.95 -7.59
N CYS A 32 2.33 -2.64 -8.57
CA CYS A 32 2.28 -2.18 -9.95
C CYS A 32 1.53 -0.84 -10.07
N TRP A 33 0.43 -0.66 -9.33
CA TRP A 33 -0.30 0.59 -9.30
C TRP A 33 0.57 1.74 -8.80
N ALA A 34 1.19 1.58 -7.63
CA ALA A 34 2.07 2.59 -7.04
C ALA A 34 3.26 2.89 -7.95
N PHE A 35 3.87 1.86 -8.53
CA PHE A 35 5.00 2.02 -9.44
C PHE A 35 4.63 2.81 -10.69
N LEU A 36 3.59 2.37 -11.42
CA LEU A 36 3.18 3.01 -12.65
C LEU A 36 2.67 4.44 -12.40
N PHE A 37 1.91 4.64 -11.34
CA PHE A 37 1.36 5.95 -11.05
C PHE A 37 2.41 6.90 -10.48
N ASN A 38 3.24 6.46 -9.54
CA ASN A 38 4.19 7.35 -8.87
C ASN A 38 5.50 7.51 -9.66
N ALA A 39 6.10 6.41 -10.08
CA ALA A 39 7.40 6.43 -10.74
C ALA A 39 7.33 6.89 -12.20
N ILE A 40 6.22 6.61 -12.88
CA ILE A 40 6.05 6.93 -14.30
C ILE A 40 5.14 8.15 -14.46
N LEU A 41 3.83 8.02 -14.18
CA LEU A 41 2.88 9.09 -14.50
C LEU A 41 3.14 10.36 -13.68
N GLY A 42 3.26 10.25 -12.36
CA GLY A 42 3.48 11.38 -11.45
C GLY A 42 4.77 12.14 -11.76
N ALA A 43 5.87 11.41 -11.94
CA ALA A 43 7.16 11.99 -12.28
C ALA A 43 7.19 12.62 -13.69
N ARG A 44 6.50 12.03 -14.67
CA ARG A 44 6.46 12.54 -16.06
C ARG A 44 5.54 13.75 -16.21
N LEU A 45 4.41 13.76 -15.50
CA LEU A 45 3.48 14.89 -15.47
C LEU A 45 3.95 16.03 -14.54
N GLY A 46 5.01 15.80 -13.76
CA GLY A 46 5.56 16.78 -12.83
C GLY A 46 4.68 17.05 -11.61
N LEU A 47 3.81 16.10 -11.26
CA LEU A 47 2.91 16.21 -10.11
C LEU A 47 3.68 16.17 -8.78
N PHE A 48 4.73 15.35 -8.72
CA PHE A 48 5.62 15.27 -7.56
C PHE A 48 6.96 14.65 -7.93
N TYR A 49 7.98 14.97 -7.14
CA TYR A 49 9.33 14.41 -7.24
C TYR A 49 9.83 14.03 -5.86
N TYR A 50 10.61 12.96 -5.78
CA TYR A 50 11.22 12.53 -4.52
C TYR A 50 12.49 13.35 -4.26
N GLY A 51 12.52 14.07 -3.14
CA GLY A 51 13.65 14.92 -2.73
C GLY A 51 14.88 14.11 -2.36
N ARG A 52 14.71 13.10 -1.52
CA ARG A 52 15.78 12.18 -1.13
C ARG A 52 15.27 10.76 -0.97
N VAL A 53 16.16 9.80 -1.19
CA VAL A 53 15.91 8.35 -1.11
C VAL A 53 17.06 7.62 -0.42
N ILE A 54 16.81 6.39 0.01
CA ILE A 54 17.85 5.50 0.56
C ILE A 54 18.67 4.94 -0.62
N PRO A 55 20.00 5.14 -0.66
CA PRO A 55 20.85 4.61 -1.72
C PRO A 55 20.77 3.09 -1.83
N GLY A 56 20.75 2.57 -3.05
CA GLY A 56 20.61 1.15 -3.37
C GLY A 56 19.18 0.61 -3.25
N LEU A 57 18.22 1.40 -2.74
CA LEU A 57 16.81 1.02 -2.62
C LEU A 57 15.89 1.91 -3.47
N ALA A 58 16.46 2.68 -4.40
CA ALA A 58 15.71 3.49 -5.33
C ALA A 58 16.17 3.27 -6.77
N LEU A 59 15.28 3.60 -7.70
CA LEU A 59 15.57 3.61 -9.13
C LEU A 59 15.98 5.02 -9.53
N TRP A 60 16.88 5.12 -10.51
CA TRP A 60 17.36 6.40 -11.07
C TRP A 60 17.86 7.39 -10.01
N GLU A 61 18.55 6.88 -9.00
CA GLU A 61 19.11 7.66 -7.89
C GLU A 61 19.96 8.84 -8.40
N GLY A 62 19.85 9.98 -7.73
CA GLY A 62 20.57 11.20 -8.10
C GLY A 62 19.97 11.94 -9.30
N THR A 63 18.91 11.42 -9.92
CA THR A 63 18.17 12.11 -10.98
C THR A 63 16.88 12.72 -10.45
N LYS A 64 16.32 13.68 -11.20
CA LYS A 64 14.99 14.24 -10.95
C LYS A 64 13.88 13.16 -10.94
N HIS A 65 14.11 12.02 -11.58
CA HIS A 65 13.16 10.91 -11.67
C HIS A 65 13.44 9.79 -10.66
N GLN A 66 14.28 10.04 -9.64
CA GLN A 66 14.55 9.04 -8.63
C GLN A 66 13.26 8.56 -7.97
N TYR A 67 13.14 7.24 -7.78
CA TYR A 67 11.93 6.62 -7.26
C TYR A 67 12.27 5.58 -6.19
N PRO A 68 11.80 5.74 -4.94
CA PRO A 68 12.01 4.75 -3.89
C PRO A 68 11.17 3.50 -4.13
N ILE A 69 11.79 2.36 -4.46
CA ILE A 69 11.04 1.13 -4.74
C ILE A 69 10.30 0.62 -3.49
N TYR A 70 10.80 0.97 -2.31
CA TYR A 70 10.17 0.70 -1.03
C TYR A 70 8.82 1.41 -0.85
N ASP A 71 8.54 2.50 -1.57
CA ASP A 71 7.22 3.16 -1.60
C ASP A 71 6.18 2.29 -2.34
N SER A 72 6.56 1.73 -3.48
CA SER A 72 5.71 0.75 -4.19
C SER A 72 5.49 -0.51 -3.36
N LEU A 73 6.53 -1.00 -2.68
CA LEU A 73 6.42 -2.16 -1.80
C LEU A 73 5.49 -1.89 -0.62
N ALA A 74 5.63 -0.74 0.02
CA ALA A 74 4.76 -0.25 1.07
C ALA A 74 3.28 -0.29 0.66
N MET A 75 2.95 0.31 -0.48
CA MET A 75 1.59 0.28 -1.04
C MET A 75 1.14 -1.15 -1.39
N GLY A 76 2.03 -1.96 -1.95
CA GLY A 76 1.79 -3.37 -2.22
C GLY A 76 1.38 -4.15 -0.97
N VAL A 77 2.13 -4.01 0.13
CA VAL A 77 1.81 -4.65 1.42
C VAL A 77 0.48 -4.16 1.96
N GLN A 78 0.20 -2.86 1.87
CA GLN A 78 -1.08 -2.30 2.30
C GLN A 78 -2.25 -2.91 1.51
N MET A 79 -2.13 -2.98 0.18
CA MET A 79 -3.13 -3.55 -0.70
C MET A 79 -3.27 -5.07 -0.55
N MET A 80 -2.19 -5.78 -0.28
CA MET A 80 -2.17 -7.22 0.06
C MET A 80 -3.10 -7.52 1.24
N VAL A 81 -2.92 -6.79 2.35
CA VAL A 81 -3.68 -7.01 3.59
C VAL A 81 -5.16 -6.68 3.40
N PHE A 82 -5.49 -5.53 2.79
CA PHE A 82 -6.89 -5.18 2.51
C PHE A 82 -7.54 -6.12 1.50
N THR A 83 -6.81 -6.56 0.48
CA THR A 83 -7.31 -7.53 -0.50
C THR A 83 -7.65 -8.85 0.16
N TYR A 84 -6.84 -9.28 1.13
CA TYR A 84 -7.12 -10.47 1.90
C TYR A 84 -8.36 -10.31 2.80
N PHE A 85 -8.39 -9.27 3.65
CA PHE A 85 -9.51 -9.07 4.58
C PHE A 85 -10.86 -8.90 3.88
N LEU A 86 -10.90 -8.14 2.78
CA LEU A 86 -12.13 -7.88 2.03
C LEU A 86 -12.46 -8.97 1.00
N GLY A 87 -11.43 -9.69 0.53
CA GLY A 87 -11.57 -10.70 -0.53
C GLY A 87 -11.89 -12.10 0.01
N ARG A 88 -11.46 -12.40 1.23
CA ARG A 88 -11.77 -13.66 1.91
C ARG A 88 -13.16 -13.56 2.52
N THR A 89 -14.05 -14.38 1.99
CA THR A 89 -15.45 -14.42 2.37
C THR A 89 -15.82 -15.78 2.95
N ASP A 90 -16.77 -15.81 3.90
CA ASP A 90 -17.39 -17.03 4.39
C ASP A 90 -18.42 -17.59 3.39
N SER A 91 -19.14 -18.64 3.80
CA SER A 91 -20.21 -19.27 3.01
C SER A 91 -21.42 -18.36 2.76
N GLU A 92 -21.60 -17.33 3.58
CA GLU A 92 -22.67 -16.33 3.46
C GLU A 92 -22.21 -15.09 2.67
N GLY A 93 -20.96 -15.09 2.18
CA GLY A 93 -20.38 -14.00 1.40
C GLY A 93 -19.86 -12.84 2.24
N ARG A 94 -19.88 -12.93 3.57
CA ARG A 94 -19.35 -11.90 4.47
C ARG A 94 -17.85 -11.94 4.49
N ASN A 95 -17.21 -10.77 4.50
CA ASN A 95 -15.76 -10.70 4.65
C ASN A 95 -15.33 -11.01 6.10
N MET A 96 -14.03 -11.15 6.33
CA MET A 96 -13.53 -11.54 7.66
C MET A 96 -13.89 -10.55 8.78
N ILE A 97 -13.98 -9.26 8.46
CA ILE A 97 -14.29 -8.21 9.43
C ILE A 97 -15.76 -8.32 9.82
N ASP A 98 -16.65 -8.44 8.83
CA ASP A 98 -18.09 -8.54 9.06
C ASP A 98 -18.46 -9.84 9.78
N ALA A 99 -17.86 -10.97 9.40
CA ALA A 99 -18.08 -12.24 10.10
C ALA A 99 -17.64 -12.17 11.58
N TRP A 100 -16.57 -11.44 11.88
CA TRP A 100 -16.12 -11.20 13.25
C TRP A 100 -17.05 -10.26 14.01
N ALA A 101 -17.48 -9.16 13.38
CA ALA A 101 -18.37 -8.18 13.98
C ALA A 101 -19.74 -8.78 14.32
N ASP A 102 -20.31 -9.56 13.39
CA ASP A 102 -21.57 -10.27 13.59
C ASP A 102 -21.48 -11.22 14.79
N LYS A 103 -20.40 -12.00 14.88
CA LYS A 103 -20.17 -12.92 16.00
C LYS A 103 -20.04 -12.22 17.36
N LYS A 104 -19.56 -10.97 17.38
CA LYS A 104 -19.34 -10.21 18.62
C LYS A 104 -20.52 -9.30 18.99
N SER A 105 -21.45 -9.11 18.08
CA SER A 105 -22.61 -8.24 18.25
C SER A 105 -23.87 -9.00 18.65
N THR A 106 -24.80 -8.33 19.35
CA THR A 106 -26.15 -8.86 19.61
C THR A 106 -27.20 -8.23 18.70
N SER A 107 -26.84 -7.18 17.96
CA SER A 107 -27.73 -6.44 17.06
C SER A 107 -27.00 -6.01 15.79
N ARG A 108 -27.76 -5.81 14.71
CA ARG A 108 -27.22 -5.36 13.41
C ARG A 108 -26.52 -4.01 13.49
N LEU A 109 -27.06 -3.07 14.27
CA LEU A 109 -26.46 -1.75 14.44
C LEU A 109 -25.07 -1.86 15.10
N GLN A 110 -24.97 -2.67 16.16
CA GLN A 110 -23.70 -2.90 16.84
C GLN A 110 -22.68 -3.59 15.93
N SER A 111 -23.10 -4.57 15.12
CA SER A 111 -22.22 -5.22 14.12
C SER A 111 -21.64 -4.20 13.15
N SER A 112 -22.49 -3.36 12.54
CA SER A 112 -22.04 -2.33 11.59
C SER A 112 -21.04 -1.36 12.21
N VAL A 113 -21.28 -0.90 13.44
CA VAL A 113 -20.36 -0.02 14.15
C VAL A 113 -19.03 -0.74 14.42
N LEU A 114 -19.06 -1.99 14.87
CA LEU A 114 -17.86 -2.80 15.11
C LEU A 114 -17.05 -3.02 13.83
N SER A 115 -17.70 -3.31 12.69
CA SER A 115 -17.04 -3.44 11.39
C SER A 115 -16.32 -2.15 10.99
N VAL A 116 -16.99 -1.00 11.11
CA VAL A 116 -16.39 0.31 10.78
C VAL A 116 -15.19 0.59 11.67
N VAL A 117 -15.33 0.40 12.99
CA VAL A 117 -14.22 0.58 13.95
C VAL A 117 -13.06 -0.34 13.61
N ALA A 118 -13.32 -1.61 13.29
CA ALA A 118 -12.29 -2.57 12.92
C ALA A 118 -11.54 -2.14 11.65
N VAL A 119 -12.26 -1.68 10.61
CA VAL A 119 -11.62 -1.15 9.38
C VAL A 119 -10.73 0.05 9.68
N VAL A 120 -11.19 1.00 10.50
CA VAL A 120 -10.42 2.18 10.90
C VAL A 120 -9.16 1.77 11.68
N VAL A 121 -9.29 0.88 12.66
CA VAL A 121 -8.16 0.40 13.47
C VAL A 121 -7.15 -0.35 12.61
N ILE A 122 -7.60 -1.32 11.79
CA ILE A 122 -6.73 -2.08 10.89
C ILE A 122 -6.01 -1.14 9.93
N GLY A 123 -6.73 -0.17 9.35
CA GLY A 123 -6.16 0.80 8.43
C GLY A 123 -5.06 1.65 9.08
N ASN A 124 -5.29 2.15 10.30
CA ASN A 124 -4.29 2.94 11.02
C ASN A 124 -3.09 2.11 11.44
N LEU A 125 -3.31 0.88 11.94
CA LEU A 125 -2.22 -0.02 12.30
C LEU A 125 -1.37 -0.39 11.09
N LEU A 126 -2.00 -0.66 9.95
CA LEU A 126 -1.30 -1.00 8.71
C LEU A 126 -0.54 0.19 8.15
N TYR A 127 -1.17 1.38 8.14
CA TYR A 127 -0.49 2.62 7.75
C TYR A 127 0.73 2.87 8.64
N GLY A 128 0.57 2.75 9.95
CA GLY A 128 1.67 2.87 10.92
C GLY A 128 2.77 1.83 10.67
N ALA A 129 2.42 0.57 10.45
CA ALA A 129 3.38 -0.51 10.20
C ALA A 129 4.20 -0.30 8.91
N VAL A 130 3.59 0.29 7.89
CA VAL A 130 4.24 0.55 6.59
C VAL A 130 5.03 1.87 6.62
N PHE A 131 4.52 2.89 7.32
CA PHE A 131 5.15 4.20 7.41
C PHE A 131 6.28 4.29 8.44
N ALA A 132 6.16 3.59 9.57
CA ALA A 132 7.14 3.67 10.66
C ALA A 132 8.57 3.29 10.21
N PRO A 133 8.80 2.23 9.41
CA PRO A 133 10.13 1.94 8.88
C PRO A 133 10.71 3.11 8.05
N HIS A 134 9.88 3.77 7.25
CA HIS A 134 10.31 4.95 6.50
C HIS A 134 10.68 6.11 7.44
N LEU A 135 9.87 6.36 8.47
CA LEU A 135 10.17 7.39 9.46
C LEU A 135 11.47 7.11 10.22
N VAL A 136 11.69 5.86 10.66
CA VAL A 136 12.91 5.43 11.36
C VAL A 136 14.14 5.64 10.48
N THR A 137 14.10 5.19 9.22
CA THR A 137 15.23 5.34 8.30
C THR A 137 15.51 6.80 7.95
N LYS A 138 14.47 7.64 7.86
CA LYS A 138 14.62 9.08 7.68
C LYS A 138 15.28 9.74 8.90
N LEU A 139 14.82 9.44 10.12
CA LEU A 139 15.37 9.99 11.36
C LEU A 139 16.79 9.48 11.65
N ALA A 140 17.12 8.26 11.22
CA ALA A 140 18.47 7.70 11.30
C ALA A 140 19.44 8.27 10.25
N GLY A 141 18.98 9.17 9.36
CA GLY A 141 19.82 9.81 8.35
C GLY A 141 20.20 8.89 7.18
N TRP A 142 19.45 7.82 6.90
CA TRP A 142 19.77 6.88 5.81
C TRP A 142 19.27 7.35 4.43
N VAL A 143 18.39 8.36 4.41
CA VAL A 143 17.76 8.91 3.21
C VAL A 143 18.66 10.01 2.63
N THR A 144 19.78 9.62 2.02
CA THR A 144 20.89 10.53 1.67
C THR A 144 20.99 10.87 0.18
N ALA A 145 20.60 9.97 -0.72
CA ALA A 145 20.68 10.20 -2.17
C ALA A 145 19.62 11.24 -2.60
N GLY A 146 20.05 12.30 -3.29
CA GLY A 146 19.17 13.36 -3.79
C GLY A 146 19.59 13.85 -5.18
N PRO A 147 18.69 14.50 -5.93
CA PRO A 147 18.97 14.97 -7.28
C PRO A 147 19.95 16.15 -7.25
N THR A 148 20.91 16.13 -8.17
CA THR A 148 21.83 17.26 -8.40
C THR A 148 21.12 18.43 -9.10
N ALA A 149 20.08 18.13 -9.88
CA ALA A 149 19.23 19.12 -10.53
C ALA A 149 18.16 19.65 -9.57
N GLN A 150 17.76 20.91 -9.77
CA GLN A 150 16.64 21.50 -9.06
C GLN A 150 15.33 20.81 -9.46
N LEU A 151 14.52 20.41 -8.47
CA LEU A 151 13.26 19.71 -8.73
C LEU A 151 12.20 20.66 -9.31
N PHE A 152 12.06 21.83 -8.69
CA PHE A 152 11.12 22.88 -9.07
C PHE A 152 11.84 24.24 -9.17
N PRO A 153 11.58 25.03 -10.23
CA PRO A 153 12.22 26.34 -10.40
C PRO A 153 12.00 27.25 -9.19
N GLY A 154 13.08 27.84 -8.67
CA GLY A 154 13.01 28.79 -7.55
C GLY A 154 12.75 28.16 -6.17
N VAL A 155 12.60 26.83 -6.06
CA VAL A 155 12.42 26.12 -4.78
C VAL A 155 13.68 25.33 -4.46
N SER A 156 14.24 25.52 -3.27
CA SER A 156 15.39 24.74 -2.82
C SER A 156 15.01 23.26 -2.68
N ASN A 157 15.92 22.39 -3.12
CA ASN A 157 15.76 20.95 -2.89
C ASN A 157 15.80 20.66 -1.38
N GLN A 158 15.30 19.47 -0.99
CA GLN A 158 15.22 19.06 0.41
C GLN A 158 16.59 19.20 1.11
N PRO A 159 16.64 19.87 2.28
CA PRO A 159 17.88 20.06 3.02
C PRO A 159 18.52 18.71 3.41
N GLN A 160 19.82 18.75 3.68
CA GLN A 160 20.57 17.59 4.21
C GLN A 160 20.18 17.34 5.67
#